data_AF-A0A5B6YKE6-F1
#
_entry.id   AF-A0A5B6YKE6-F1
#
_cell.length_a   1.000
_cell.length_b   1.000
_cell.length_c   1.000
_cell.angle_alpha   90.00
_cell.angle_beta   90.00
_cell.angle_gamma   90.00
#
_symmetry.space_group_name_H-M   'P 1'
#
loop_
_entity.id
_entity.type
_entity.pdbx_description
1 polymer ?
#
loop_
_entity_poly.entity_id
_entity_poly.type
_entity_poly.pdbx_seq_one_letter_code
_entity_poly.pdbx_strand_id
1 'polypeptide(L)'
;MNTNMECTKQNRCRELAPSSSFHRTVYSEIEEVGWEHLVRSAEDLRFLSFRILDKRGRVHIMEIQLDESYPKCPPSISADVPHIFKLEWSMNSRLKDVVLQFQEHLEKLQEFWCTLDDIDQSLCVVDPKQPHHATSYRQINIGNDCFLVLFINANDPRSLPE
;
A
#
# COMPACT_ATOMS: atom_id res chain seq x y z
N MET A 1 31.95 -21.61 40.85
CA MET A 1 30.67 -21.71 40.10
C MET A 1 30.13 -20.30 39.94
N ASN A 2 30.28 -19.66 38.77
CA ASN A 2 29.53 -18.44 38.39
C ASN A 2 29.80 -17.92 36.96
N THR A 3 30.59 -18.61 36.13
CA THR A 3 30.94 -18.15 34.78
C THR A 3 29.87 -18.44 33.70
N ASN A 4 28.93 -19.34 33.95
CA ASN A 4 27.90 -19.70 32.96
C ASN A 4 26.66 -18.80 32.95
N MET A 5 26.41 -18.00 34.01
CA MET A 5 25.21 -17.15 34.12
C MET A 5 25.41 -15.72 33.57
N GLU A 6 26.67 -15.30 33.42
CA GLU A 6 27.06 -14.02 32.81
C GLU A 6 27.07 -14.11 31.27
N CYS A 7 27.51 -15.23 30.70
CA CYS A 7 27.53 -15.47 29.25
C CYS A 7 26.13 -15.47 28.62
N THR A 8 25.11 -16.01 29.32
CA THR A 8 23.72 -16.06 28.81
C THR A 8 23.05 -14.68 28.79
N LYS A 9 23.35 -13.82 29.77
CA LYS A 9 22.82 -12.44 29.81
C LYS A 9 23.47 -11.56 28.74
N GLN A 10 24.76 -11.75 28.48
CA GLN A 10 25.51 -10.99 27.48
C GLN A 10 25.04 -11.28 26.05
N ASN A 11 24.67 -12.52 25.75
CA ASN A 11 24.10 -12.90 24.46
C ASN A 11 22.69 -12.34 24.27
N ARG A 12 21.84 -12.39 25.31
CA ARG A 12 20.49 -11.82 25.29
C ARG A 12 20.48 -10.30 25.12
N CYS A 13 21.41 -9.57 25.76
CA CYS A 13 21.56 -8.12 25.55
C CYS A 13 22.09 -7.76 24.15
N ARG A 14 22.89 -8.63 23.52
CA ARG A 14 23.40 -8.42 22.15
C ARG A 14 22.36 -8.71 21.07
N GLU A 15 21.42 -9.63 21.30
CA GLU A 15 20.28 -9.88 20.40
C GLU A 15 19.21 -8.78 20.49
N LEU A 16 19.07 -8.13 21.66
CA LEU A 16 18.12 -7.03 21.89
C LEU A 16 18.61 -5.65 21.39
N ALA A 17 19.92 -5.47 21.19
CA ALA A 17 20.46 -4.17 20.76
C ALA A 17 20.11 -3.79 19.30
N PRO A 18 20.21 -4.69 18.29
CA PRO A 18 19.83 -4.40 16.91
C PRO A 18 18.33 -4.18 16.74
N SER A 19 17.51 -4.95 17.47
CA SER A 19 16.07 -4.71 17.51
C SER A 19 15.80 -3.32 18.08
N SER A 20 16.47 -2.89 19.17
CA SER A 20 16.26 -1.55 19.72
C SER A 20 16.57 -0.39 18.74
N SER A 21 17.62 -0.52 17.92
CA SER A 21 17.95 0.51 16.92
C SER A 21 16.99 0.50 15.74
N PHE A 22 16.60 -0.69 15.26
CA PHE A 22 15.63 -0.82 14.18
C PHE A 22 14.28 -0.21 14.58
N HIS A 23 13.74 -0.60 15.73
CA HIS A 23 12.46 -0.09 16.21
C HIS A 23 12.51 1.43 16.35
N ARG A 24 13.58 1.98 16.95
CA ARG A 24 13.73 3.44 17.08
C ARG A 24 13.73 4.15 15.73
N THR A 25 14.39 3.59 14.73
CA THR A 25 14.36 4.14 13.35
C THR A 25 12.95 4.11 12.79
N VAL A 26 12.26 2.97 12.86
CA VAL A 26 10.90 2.83 12.33
C VAL A 26 9.92 3.75 13.06
N TYR A 27 10.01 3.87 14.39
CA TYR A 27 9.23 4.82 15.19
C TYR A 27 9.44 6.27 14.71
N SER A 28 10.68 6.69 14.50
CA SER A 28 11.01 8.01 13.95
C SER A 28 10.46 8.21 12.54
N GLU A 29 10.42 7.16 11.72
CA GLU A 29 9.87 7.24 10.36
C GLU A 29 8.35 7.31 10.34
N ILE A 30 7.67 6.60 11.26
CA ILE A 30 6.23 6.73 11.46
C ILE A 30 5.89 8.15 11.92
N GLU A 31 6.68 8.72 12.83
CA GLU A 31 6.49 10.10 13.29
C GLU A 31 6.64 11.11 12.14
N GLU A 32 7.59 10.89 11.22
CA GLU A 32 7.74 11.71 10.02
C GLU A 32 6.59 11.58 9.03
N VAL A 33 5.94 10.42 8.96
CA VAL A 33 4.73 10.20 8.16
C VAL A 33 3.49 10.81 8.83
N GLY A 34 3.42 10.76 10.16
CA GLY A 34 2.28 11.17 10.97
C GLY A 34 1.54 9.97 11.57
N TRP A 35 1.40 9.96 12.90
CA TRP A 35 0.74 8.89 13.66
C TRP A 35 -0.75 8.75 13.34
N GLU A 36 -1.40 9.86 12.97
CA GLU A 36 -2.79 9.92 12.55
C GLU A 36 -3.07 9.16 11.24
N HIS A 37 -2.02 8.90 10.46
CA HIS A 37 -2.10 8.11 9.23
C HIS A 37 -1.88 6.62 9.48
N LEU A 38 -1.26 6.23 10.60
CA LEU A 38 -1.00 4.82 10.90
C LEU A 38 -2.31 4.10 11.29
N VAL A 39 -2.64 3.02 10.57
CA VAL A 39 -3.84 2.21 10.82
C VAL A 39 -3.49 0.98 11.63
N ARG A 40 -2.41 0.28 11.27
CA ARG A 40 -1.95 -0.93 11.96
C ARG A 40 -0.44 -1.00 11.93
N SER A 41 0.15 -1.51 13.00
CA SER A 41 1.52 -1.99 13.04
C SER A 41 1.57 -3.37 13.68
N ALA A 42 2.46 -4.23 13.20
CA ALA A 42 2.81 -5.46 13.92
C ALA A 42 3.72 -5.15 15.11
N GLU A 43 3.77 -6.06 16.09
CA GLU A 43 4.58 -5.89 17.31
C GLU A 43 6.09 -5.76 17.00
N ASP A 44 6.56 -6.46 15.97
CA ASP A 44 7.94 -6.42 15.49
C ASP A 44 8.24 -5.23 14.54
N LEU A 45 7.22 -4.39 14.27
CA LEU A 45 7.25 -3.27 13.34
C LEU A 45 7.67 -3.63 11.91
N ARG A 46 7.62 -4.92 11.53
CA ARG A 46 7.93 -5.38 10.17
C ARG A 46 6.75 -5.28 9.22
N PHE A 47 5.56 -5.04 9.76
CA PHE A 47 4.36 -4.74 8.98
C PHE A 47 3.76 -3.43 9.48
N LEU A 48 3.48 -2.52 8.55
CA LEU A 48 2.82 -1.23 8.80
C LEU A 48 1.71 -1.04 7.78
N SER A 49 0.63 -0.36 8.14
CA SER A 49 -0.34 0.13 7.18
C SER A 49 -0.71 1.58 7.44
N PHE A 50 -0.76 2.37 6.37
CA PHE A 50 -1.06 3.80 6.40
C PHE A 50 -2.33 4.10 5.62
N ARG A 51 -3.17 4.96 6.19
CA ARG A 51 -4.35 5.54 5.56
C ARG A 51 -3.98 6.81 4.81
N ILE A 52 -4.22 6.80 3.50
CA ILE A 52 -3.90 7.92 2.60
C ILE A 52 -5.18 8.33 1.88
N LEU A 53 -5.42 9.64 1.82
CA LEU A 53 -6.52 10.21 1.06
C LEU A 53 -6.01 10.68 -0.30
N ASP A 54 -6.72 10.35 -1.35
CA ASP A 54 -6.48 10.96 -2.66
C ASP A 54 -7.14 12.34 -2.78
N LYS A 55 -6.92 13.04 -3.91
CA LYS A 55 -7.48 14.38 -4.14
C LYS A 55 -9.00 14.43 -4.20
N ARG A 56 -9.68 13.30 -4.42
CA ARG A 56 -11.15 13.18 -4.42
C ARG A 56 -11.69 12.70 -3.07
N GLY A 57 -10.83 12.56 -2.06
CA GLY A 57 -11.20 12.12 -0.72
C GLY A 57 -11.43 10.62 -0.59
N ARG A 58 -11.05 9.81 -1.59
CA ARG A 58 -11.10 8.35 -1.48
C ARG A 58 -10.02 7.87 -0.52
N VAL A 59 -10.38 6.88 0.29
CA VAL A 59 -9.50 6.30 1.31
C VAL A 59 -8.75 5.12 0.72
N HIS A 60 -7.43 5.19 0.75
CA HIS A 60 -6.53 4.12 0.33
C HIS A 60 -5.75 3.61 1.54
N ILE A 61 -5.63 2.30 1.68
CA ILE A 61 -4.77 1.67 2.68
C ILE A 61 -3.54 1.14 1.98
N MET A 62 -2.38 1.72 2.29
CA MET A 62 -1.09 1.24 1.84
C MET A 62 -0.47 0.38 2.92
N GLU A 63 -0.16 -0.86 2.60
CA GLU A 63 0.52 -1.81 3.47
C GLU A 63 2.00 -1.87 3.07
N ILE A 64 2.87 -1.91 4.07
CA ILE A 64 4.33 -1.92 3.92
C ILE A 64 4.90 -3.08 4.74
N GLN A 65 5.70 -3.91 4.09
CA GLN A 65 6.48 -4.97 4.73
C GLN A 65 7.97 -4.59 4.74
N LEU A 66 8.56 -4.54 5.94
CA LEU A 66 9.97 -4.29 6.18
C LEU A 66 10.67 -5.62 6.49
N ASP A 67 11.57 -6.06 5.62
CA ASP A 67 12.40 -7.24 5.88
C ASP A 67 13.73 -6.87 6.56
N GLU A 68 14.59 -7.86 6.76
CA GLU A 68 15.89 -7.70 7.46
C GLU A 68 16.90 -6.86 6.69
N SER A 69 16.67 -6.65 5.40
CA SER A 69 17.52 -5.84 4.55
C SER A 69 17.15 -4.37 4.56
N TYR A 70 16.03 -3.98 5.19
CA TYR A 70 15.65 -2.58 5.38
C TYR A 70 16.69 -1.80 6.21
N PRO A 71 17.05 -0.55 5.83
CA PRO A 71 16.65 0.22 4.64
C PRO A 71 17.57 0.04 3.42
N LYS A 72 18.52 -0.91 3.44
CA LYS A 72 19.45 -1.13 2.32
C LYS A 72 18.72 -1.56 1.04
N CYS A 73 17.62 -2.30 1.18
CA CYS A 73 16.70 -2.64 0.10
C CYS A 73 15.33 -2.01 0.34
N PRO A 74 14.56 -1.77 -0.74
CA PRO A 74 13.22 -1.20 -0.63
C PRO A 74 12.29 -2.14 0.16
N PRO A 75 11.34 -1.58 0.91
CA PRO A 75 10.26 -2.39 1.48
C PRO A 75 9.32 -2.91 0.39
N SER A 76 8.56 -3.96 0.71
CA SER A 76 7.47 -4.42 -0.16
C SER A 76 6.20 -3.62 0.12
N ILE A 77 5.45 -3.28 -0.92
CA ILE A 77 4.25 -2.43 -0.83
C ILE A 77 3.07 -3.16 -1.47
N SER A 78 1.92 -3.11 -0.80
CA SER A 78 0.63 -3.53 -1.35
C SER A 78 -0.46 -2.50 -1.03
N ALA A 79 -1.44 -2.39 -1.89
CA ALA A 79 -2.62 -1.54 -1.72
C ALA A 79 -3.72 -2.03 -2.67
N ASP A 80 -4.98 -1.66 -2.39
CA ASP A 80 -6.11 -1.88 -3.28
C ASP A 80 -6.05 -0.88 -4.46
N VAL A 81 -5.14 -1.11 -5.40
CA VAL A 81 -4.94 -0.30 -6.60
C VAL A 81 -4.72 -1.23 -7.80
N PRO A 82 -5.04 -0.81 -9.03
CA PRO A 82 -4.96 -1.70 -10.20
C PRO A 82 -3.55 -2.23 -10.48
N HIS A 83 -2.51 -1.50 -10.06
CA HIS A 83 -1.13 -1.96 -10.05
C HIS A 83 -0.30 -1.11 -9.07
N ILE A 84 0.77 -1.68 -8.53
CA ILE A 84 1.72 -0.97 -7.65
C ILE A 84 2.75 -0.22 -8.49
N PHE A 85 3.11 0.98 -8.06
CA PHE A 85 4.15 1.79 -8.70
C PHE A 85 5.53 1.16 -8.53
N LYS A 86 6.45 1.50 -9.43
CA LYS A 86 7.87 1.19 -9.22
C LYS A 86 8.43 2.16 -8.17
N LEU A 87 8.70 1.64 -6.98
CA LEU A 87 9.31 2.41 -5.90
C LEU A 87 10.76 2.78 -6.26
N GLU A 88 11.04 4.06 -6.33
CA GLU A 88 12.40 4.57 -6.40
C GLU A 88 12.98 4.64 -4.98
N TRP A 89 14.09 3.92 -4.75
CA TRP A 89 14.62 3.69 -3.41
C TRP A 89 16.13 3.81 -3.35
N SER A 90 16.62 4.37 -2.25
CA SER A 90 18.03 4.43 -1.88
C SER A 90 18.21 4.04 -0.42
N MET A 91 19.45 3.76 0.01
CA MET A 91 19.73 3.45 1.42
C MET A 91 19.43 4.61 2.40
N ASN A 92 19.20 5.82 1.89
CA ASN A 92 18.84 6.99 2.68
C ASN A 92 17.32 7.27 2.64
N SER A 93 16.57 6.53 1.83
CA SER A 93 15.12 6.64 1.73
C SER A 93 14.46 6.10 3.00
N ARG A 94 13.28 6.64 3.32
CA ARG A 94 12.51 6.37 4.55
C ARG A 94 11.03 6.20 4.22
N LEU A 95 10.21 5.78 5.18
CA LEU A 95 8.77 5.56 4.96
C LEU A 95 8.03 6.77 4.35
N LYS A 96 8.41 8.00 4.70
CA LYS A 96 7.80 9.21 4.10
C LYS A 96 7.98 9.28 2.58
N ASP A 97 9.12 8.81 2.07
CA ASP A 97 9.40 8.82 0.63
C ASP A 97 8.51 7.81 -0.10
N VAL A 98 8.19 6.69 0.56
CA VAL A 98 7.22 5.71 0.07
C VAL A 98 5.82 6.32 0.01
N VAL A 99 5.40 7.00 1.08
CA VAL A 99 4.09 7.66 1.16
C VAL A 99 3.95 8.73 0.09
N LEU A 100 4.98 9.56 -0.12
CA LEU A 100 4.99 10.58 -1.16
C LEU A 100 4.85 9.97 -2.57
N GLN A 101 5.65 8.96 -2.89
CA GLN A 101 5.54 8.29 -4.19
C GLN A 101 4.20 7.57 -4.38
N PHE A 102 3.62 7.02 -3.32
CA PHE A 102 2.28 6.45 -3.39
C PHE A 102 1.21 7.52 -3.65
N GLN A 103 1.30 8.69 -3.01
CA GLN A 103 0.40 9.81 -3.29
C GLN A 103 0.48 10.26 -4.75
N GLU A 104 1.69 10.36 -5.32
CA GLU A 104 1.88 10.64 -6.74
C GLU A 104 1.29 9.55 -7.65
N HIS A 105 1.38 8.29 -7.23
CA HIS A 105 0.77 7.17 -7.93
C HIS A 105 -0.77 7.25 -7.91
N LEU A 106 -1.35 7.55 -6.75
CA LEU A 106 -2.79 7.77 -6.63
C LEU A 106 -3.27 8.92 -7.53
N GLU A 107 -2.45 9.96 -7.73
CA GLU A 107 -2.79 11.07 -8.62
C GLU A 107 -2.86 10.64 -10.10
N LYS A 108 -1.97 9.76 -10.54
CA LYS A 108 -1.98 9.19 -11.91
C LYS A 108 -3.21 8.30 -12.15
N LEU A 109 -3.68 7.61 -11.12
CA LEU A 109 -4.83 6.72 -11.19
C LEU A 109 -6.19 7.44 -11.10
N GLN A 110 -6.21 8.76 -10.96
CA GLN A 110 -7.45 9.52 -10.80
C GLN A 110 -8.38 9.37 -12.00
N GLU A 111 -7.85 9.43 -13.22
CA GLU A 111 -8.65 9.27 -14.44
C GLU A 111 -9.27 7.88 -14.51
N PHE A 112 -8.54 6.84 -14.08
CA PHE A 112 -9.03 5.46 -14.06
C PHE A 112 -10.27 5.32 -13.19
N TRP A 113 -10.19 5.77 -11.94
CA TRP A 113 -11.34 5.67 -11.05
C TRP A 113 -12.47 6.62 -11.47
N CYS A 114 -12.18 7.80 -12.03
CA CYS A 114 -13.24 8.66 -12.59
C CYS A 114 -13.98 7.96 -13.72
N THR A 115 -13.28 7.29 -14.64
CA THR A 115 -13.93 6.52 -15.71
C THR A 115 -14.80 5.39 -15.17
N LEU A 116 -14.33 4.68 -14.14
CA LEU A 116 -15.14 3.65 -13.49
C LEU A 116 -16.36 4.24 -12.78
N ASP A 117 -16.22 5.36 -12.07
CA ASP A 117 -17.32 6.08 -11.43
C ASP A 117 -18.38 6.49 -12.47
N ASP A 118 -17.95 7.01 -13.64
CA ASP A 118 -18.84 7.42 -14.72
C ASP A 118 -19.61 6.22 -15.31
N ILE A 119 -18.95 5.07 -15.47
CA ILE A 119 -19.57 3.81 -15.91
C ILE A 119 -20.60 3.34 -14.88
N ASP A 120 -20.20 3.29 -13.61
CA ASP A 120 -21.03 2.81 -12.50
C ASP A 120 -22.26 3.70 -12.28
N GLN A 121 -22.13 5.00 -12.56
CA GLN A 121 -23.24 5.95 -12.46
C GLN A 121 -24.16 5.94 -13.69
N SER A 122 -23.62 5.63 -14.88
CA SER A 122 -24.35 5.79 -16.15
C SER A 122 -24.96 4.50 -16.69
N LEU A 123 -24.42 3.32 -16.31
CA LEU A 123 -24.78 2.03 -16.90
C LEU A 123 -25.32 1.05 -15.85
N CYS A 124 -26.04 0.03 -16.32
CA CYS A 124 -26.58 -1.03 -15.46
C CYS A 124 -25.47 -2.07 -15.15
N VAL A 125 -24.54 -1.70 -14.26
CA VAL A 125 -23.46 -2.58 -13.81
C VAL A 125 -24.01 -3.64 -12.85
N VAL A 126 -23.80 -4.91 -13.18
CA VAL A 126 -24.23 -6.06 -12.37
C VAL A 126 -23.08 -6.74 -11.63
N ASP A 127 -21.84 -6.53 -12.07
CA ASP A 127 -20.62 -7.05 -11.42
C ASP A 127 -19.43 -6.10 -11.67
N PRO A 128 -18.54 -5.87 -10.68
CA PRO A 128 -18.55 -6.39 -9.30
C PRO A 128 -19.66 -5.77 -8.45
N LYS A 129 -20.28 -6.57 -7.56
CA LYS A 129 -21.29 -6.06 -6.61
C LYS A 129 -20.74 -5.06 -5.59
N GLN A 130 -19.47 -5.20 -5.23
CA GLN A 130 -18.72 -4.28 -4.36
C GLN A 130 -17.39 -3.99 -5.04
N PRO A 131 -17.28 -2.89 -5.81
CA PRO A 131 -16.06 -2.61 -6.55
C PRO A 131 -14.92 -2.25 -5.58
N HIS A 132 -13.86 -3.05 -5.66
CA HIS A 132 -12.55 -2.69 -5.08
C HIS A 132 -11.85 -1.66 -5.96
N HIS A 133 -10.98 -0.85 -5.39
CA HIS A 133 -10.23 0.18 -6.12
C HIS A 133 -9.26 -0.43 -7.15
N ALA A 134 -8.85 -1.69 -7.00
CA ALA A 134 -8.09 -2.43 -8.00
C ALA A 134 -8.93 -3.03 -9.13
N THR A 135 -10.27 -3.06 -9.03
CA THR A 135 -11.11 -3.79 -9.99
C THR A 135 -11.29 -3.01 -11.29
N SER A 136 -10.65 -3.48 -12.35
CA SER A 136 -10.63 -2.85 -13.67
C SER A 136 -11.74 -3.26 -14.62
N TYR A 137 -12.55 -4.27 -14.30
CA TYR A 137 -13.63 -4.72 -15.17
C TYR A 137 -15.01 -4.27 -14.68
N ARG A 138 -15.97 -4.19 -15.60
CA ARG A 138 -17.40 -4.01 -15.33
C ARG A 138 -18.23 -4.91 -16.22
N GLN A 139 -19.14 -5.68 -15.62
CA GLN A 139 -20.17 -6.40 -16.35
C GLN A 139 -21.45 -5.57 -16.39
N ILE A 140 -21.91 -5.25 -17.59
CA ILE A 140 -23.05 -4.37 -17.84
C ILE A 140 -24.18 -5.20 -18.43
N ASN A 141 -25.38 -5.06 -17.88
CA ASN A 141 -26.59 -5.64 -18.45
C ASN A 141 -27.09 -4.75 -19.60
N ILE A 142 -27.15 -5.32 -20.81
CA ILE A 142 -27.63 -4.62 -22.01
C ILE A 142 -29.07 -5.01 -22.39
N GLY A 143 -29.73 -5.84 -21.57
CA GLY A 143 -31.11 -6.31 -21.75
C GLY A 143 -31.21 -7.72 -22.34
N ASN A 144 -32.38 -8.35 -22.24
CA ASN A 144 -32.68 -9.69 -22.76
C ASN A 144 -31.67 -10.78 -22.34
N ASP A 145 -31.25 -10.75 -21.08
CA ASP A 145 -30.24 -11.67 -20.52
C ASP A 145 -28.87 -11.63 -21.25
N CYS A 146 -28.58 -10.52 -21.96
CA CYS A 146 -27.29 -10.26 -22.57
C CYS A 146 -26.44 -9.33 -21.68
N PHE A 147 -25.14 -9.62 -21.62
CA PHE A 147 -24.19 -8.86 -20.82
C PHE A 147 -22.97 -8.50 -21.65
N LEU A 148 -22.42 -7.31 -21.39
CA LEU A 148 -21.15 -6.83 -21.91
C LEU A 148 -20.16 -6.77 -20.75
N VAL A 149 -18.99 -7.38 -20.90
CA VAL A 149 -17.89 -7.21 -19.94
C VAL A 149 -16.90 -6.24 -20.58
N LEU A 150 -16.57 -5.17 -19.86
CA LEU A 150 -15.54 -4.21 -20.25
C LEU A 150 -14.34 -4.35 -19.33
N PHE A 151 -13.14 -4.37 -19.89
CA PHE A 151 -11.89 -4.25 -19.16
C PHE A 151 -11.26 -2.87 -19.41
N ILE A 152 -11.17 -2.05 -18.35
CA ILE A 152 -10.64 -0.70 -18.42
C ILE A 152 -9.15 -0.70 -18.12
N ASN A 153 -8.35 -0.18 -19.04
CA ASN A 153 -6.92 -0.03 -18.84
C ASN A 153 -6.63 1.08 -17.81
N ALA A 154 -6.02 0.73 -16.67
CA ALA A 154 -5.72 1.71 -15.62
C ALA A 154 -4.73 2.81 -16.02
N ASN A 155 -3.87 2.55 -17.01
CA ASN A 155 -2.90 3.53 -17.51
C ASN A 155 -3.42 4.39 -18.66
N ASP A 156 -4.48 3.93 -19.33
CA ASP A 156 -5.15 4.67 -20.40
C ASP A 156 -6.67 4.39 -20.37
N PRO A 157 -7.40 4.95 -19.39
CA PRO A 157 -8.77 4.56 -19.09
C PRO A 157 -9.79 4.90 -20.17
N ARG A 158 -9.43 5.82 -21.07
CA ARG A 158 -10.26 6.25 -22.20
C ARG A 158 -9.92 5.56 -23.51
N SER A 159 -8.93 4.67 -23.52
CA SER A 159 -8.69 3.78 -24.66
C SER A 159 -9.88 2.85 -24.90
N LEU A 160 -9.94 2.26 -26.09
CA LEU A 160 -10.95 1.25 -26.39
C LEU A 160 -10.79 0.09 -25.39
N PRO A 161 -11.82 -0.19 -24.56
CA PRO A 161 -11.75 -1.30 -23.60
C PRO A 161 -11.79 -2.65 -24.35
N GLU A 162 -11.18 -3.66 -23.72
CA GLU A 162 -11.29 -5.06 -24.16
C GLU A 162 -12.61 -5.68 -23.69
#